data_AF-A0A943G1L1-F1
#
_entry.id   AF-A0A943G1L1-F1
#
_cell.length_a   1.000
_cell.length_b   1.000
_cell.length_c   1.000
_cell.angle_alpha   90.00
_cell.angle_beta   90.00
_cell.angle_gamma   90.00
#
_symmetry.space_group_name_H-M   'P 1'
#
loop_
_entity.id
_entity.type
_entity.pdbx_description
1 polymer ?
#
loop_
_entity_poly.entity_id
_entity_poly.type
_entity_poly.pdbx_seq_one_letter_code
_entity_poly.pdbx_strand_id
1 'polypeptide(L)'
;MGLFNKFTKKEKDDWKSAYMGNPNFYKGKDGKPFGAFALTENTITSLPKNPKALYKIDDTEVDEWKLMFVSTTNNGILGDIDYYKAINKLMKFVIDENDNNILIRGLSLKELNEVLK
;
A
#
# COMPACT_ATOMS: atom_id res chain seq x y z
N MET A 1 29.89 -19.41 21.37
CA MET A 1 28.52 -19.86 21.03
C MET A 1 27.56 -18.99 21.83
N GLY A 2 26.57 -18.27 21.31
CA GLY A 2 26.07 -18.15 19.94
C GLY A 2 25.46 -16.75 19.74
N LEU A 3 25.66 -16.20 18.55
CA LEU A 3 25.16 -14.91 18.09
C LEU A 3 23.80 -15.11 17.41
N PHE A 4 22.76 -15.46 18.16
CA PHE A 4 21.42 -15.64 17.59
C PHE A 4 20.36 -15.19 18.58
N ASN A 5 20.10 -13.89 18.66
CA ASN A 5 18.85 -13.36 19.24
C ASN A 5 18.64 -11.86 18.94
N LYS A 6 18.62 -11.46 17.66
CA LYS A 6 18.21 -10.09 17.31
C LYS A 6 17.27 -9.95 16.11
N PHE A 7 16.90 -11.05 15.43
CA PHE A 7 16.02 -11.00 14.26
C PHE A 7 14.55 -11.27 14.60
N THR A 8 14.24 -12.06 15.63
CA THR A 8 12.86 -12.49 15.94
C THR A 8 11.99 -11.43 16.64
N LYS A 9 12.59 -10.38 17.22
CA LYS A 9 11.84 -9.35 17.94
C LYS A 9 11.37 -8.19 17.04
N LYS A 10 11.98 -8.03 15.86
CA LYS A 10 11.75 -6.89 14.96
C LYS A 10 10.56 -7.12 14.02
N GLU A 11 10.46 -8.31 13.42
CA GLU A 11 9.34 -8.70 12.51
C GLU A 11 7.96 -8.52 13.16
N LYS A 12 7.77 -8.93 14.42
CA LYS A 12 6.46 -8.81 15.10
C LYS A 12 6.05 -7.38 15.43
N ASP A 13 6.97 -6.42 15.40
CA ASP A 13 6.71 -5.03 15.79
C ASP A 13 6.32 -4.19 14.56
N ASP A 14 6.94 -4.45 13.42
CA ASP A 14 6.68 -3.73 12.18
C ASP A 14 5.23 -3.97 11.70
N TRP A 15 4.71 -5.20 11.76
CA TRP A 15 3.29 -5.46 11.44
C TRP A 15 2.30 -4.83 12.41
N LYS A 16 2.65 -4.69 13.70
CA LYS A 16 1.76 -4.09 14.71
C LYS A 16 1.67 -2.57 14.59
N SER A 17 2.75 -1.94 14.15
CA SER A 17 2.83 -0.49 13.95
C SER A 17 2.42 -0.06 12.54
N ALA A 18 2.31 -1.00 11.61
CA ALA A 18 1.89 -0.74 10.24
C ALA A 18 0.44 -0.25 10.16
N TYR A 19 0.23 0.76 9.32
CA TYR A 19 -1.10 1.10 8.86
C TYR A 19 -1.62 -0.02 7.95
N MET A 20 -2.77 -0.60 8.31
CA MET A 20 -3.46 -1.54 7.43
C MET A 20 -4.21 -0.76 6.37
N GLY A 21 -3.77 -0.88 5.11
CA GLY A 21 -4.40 -0.25 3.98
C GLY A 21 -5.84 -0.73 3.84
N ASN A 22 -6.79 0.20 3.96
CA ASN A 22 -8.20 -0.04 3.69
C ASN A 22 -8.60 0.75 2.46
N PRO A 23 -9.35 0.15 1.51
CA PRO A 23 -9.76 0.86 0.33
C PRO A 23 -10.93 1.80 0.63
N ASN A 24 -10.95 2.93 -0.06
CA ASN A 24 -12.16 3.71 -0.28
C ASN A 24 -12.67 3.45 -1.68
N PHE A 25 -13.99 3.48 -1.87
CA PHE A 25 -14.62 3.27 -3.16
C PHE A 25 -15.21 4.56 -3.70
N TYR A 26 -15.04 4.78 -4.99
CA TYR A 26 -15.46 5.98 -5.70
C TYR A 26 -16.12 5.62 -7.02
N LYS A 27 -16.87 6.56 -7.61
CA LYS A 27 -17.39 6.43 -8.97
C LYS A 27 -16.52 7.21 -9.95
N GLY A 28 -16.05 6.53 -10.99
CA GLY A 28 -15.36 7.13 -12.14
C GLY A 28 -16.27 8.04 -12.95
N LYS A 29 -15.68 8.78 -13.89
CA LYS A 29 -16.43 9.70 -14.78
C LYS A 29 -17.42 8.95 -15.70
N ASP A 30 -17.15 7.69 -16.00
CA ASP A 30 -18.00 6.78 -16.75
C ASP A 30 -19.07 6.09 -15.88
N GLY A 31 -19.13 6.44 -14.59
CA GLY A 31 -20.06 5.85 -13.62
C GLY A 31 -19.62 4.51 -13.04
N LYS A 32 -18.51 3.93 -13.51
CA LYS A 32 -18.01 2.65 -12.98
C LYS A 32 -17.31 2.85 -11.63
N PRO A 33 -17.49 1.92 -10.68
CA PRO A 33 -16.80 2.02 -9.40
C PRO A 33 -15.31 1.68 -9.55
N PHE A 34 -14.48 2.35 -8.76
CA PHE A 34 -13.08 1.96 -8.55
C PHE A 34 -12.73 2.02 -7.05
N GLY A 35 -11.80 1.16 -6.65
CA GLY A 35 -11.24 1.15 -5.30
C GLY A 35 -9.91 1.89 -5.24
N ALA A 36 -9.63 2.60 -4.15
CA ALA A 36 -8.35 3.28 -3.97
C ALA A 36 -7.80 3.09 -2.55
N PHE A 37 -6.52 2.76 -2.47
CA PHE A 37 -5.76 2.74 -1.22
C PHE A 37 -4.89 4.00 -1.11
N ALA A 38 -4.50 4.36 0.11
CA ALA A 38 -3.55 5.42 0.36
C ALA A 38 -2.18 4.84 0.77
N LEU A 39 -1.11 5.40 0.22
CA LEU A 39 0.27 5.22 0.68
C LEU A 39 0.79 6.57 1.17
N THR A 40 0.94 6.69 2.49
CA THR A 40 1.29 7.95 3.14
C THR A 40 2.79 8.00 3.43
N GLU A 41 3.38 9.17 3.18
CA GLU A 41 4.78 9.47 3.47
C GLU A 41 5.18 9.07 4.90
N ASN A 42 6.35 8.43 5.01
CA ASN A 42 6.96 7.94 6.26
C ASN A 42 6.08 6.98 7.08
N THR A 43 5.04 6.39 6.48
CA THR A 43 4.14 5.43 7.15
C THR A 43 4.44 4.01 6.69
N ILE A 44 4.75 3.11 7.62
CA ILE A 44 4.82 1.68 7.33
C ILE A 44 3.41 1.22 6.97
N THR A 45 3.23 0.62 5.79
CA THR A 45 1.90 0.34 5.24
C THR A 45 1.81 -1.11 4.78
N SER A 46 0.76 -1.79 5.24
CA SER A 46 0.37 -3.12 4.76
C SER A 46 -0.62 -2.97 3.61
N LEU A 47 -0.32 -3.55 2.46
CA LEU A 47 -1.13 -3.47 1.25
C LEU A 47 -1.50 -4.88 0.73
N PRO A 48 -2.75 -5.11 0.29
CA PRO A 48 -3.16 -6.40 -0.28
C PRO A 48 -2.46 -6.70 -1.61
N LYS A 49 -1.97 -7.93 -1.78
CA LYS A 49 -1.38 -8.42 -3.05
C LYS A 49 -2.39 -8.43 -4.19
N ASN A 50 -3.66 -8.73 -3.88
CA ASN A 50 -4.74 -8.79 -4.85
C ASN A 50 -6.04 -8.21 -4.26
N PRO A 51 -6.27 -6.89 -4.39
CA PRO A 51 -7.49 -6.27 -3.85
C PRO A 51 -8.76 -6.76 -4.54
N LYS A 52 -8.71 -7.14 -5.82
CA LYS A 52 -9.88 -7.66 -6.55
C LYS A 52 -10.43 -8.96 -5.94
N ALA A 53 -9.55 -9.81 -5.39
CA ALA A 53 -9.96 -11.04 -4.72
C ALA A 53 -10.55 -10.81 -3.31
N LEU A 54 -10.22 -9.69 -2.68
CA LEU A 54 -10.53 -9.43 -1.27
C LEU A 54 -11.73 -8.51 -1.06
N TYR A 55 -12.06 -7.67 -2.05
CA TYR A 55 -13.03 -6.61 -1.89
C TYR A 55 -14.06 -6.59 -3.01
N LYS A 56 -15.32 -6.32 -2.63
CA LYS A 56 -16.49 -6.22 -3.50
C LYS A 56 -17.42 -5.10 -3.04
N ILE A 57 -18.22 -4.58 -3.95
CA ILE A 57 -19.31 -3.64 -3.65
C ILE A 57 -20.62 -4.36 -4.00
N ASP A 58 -21.51 -4.56 -3.05
CA ASP A 58 -22.80 -5.24 -3.26
C ASP A 58 -22.63 -6.57 -4.04
N ASP A 59 -21.69 -7.41 -3.57
CA ASP A 59 -21.26 -8.67 -4.19
C ASP A 59 -20.69 -8.58 -5.62
N THR A 60 -20.54 -7.37 -6.15
CA THR A 60 -19.97 -7.08 -7.46
C THR A 60 -18.47 -6.83 -7.35
N GLU A 61 -17.70 -7.47 -8.23
CA GLU A 61 -16.26 -7.24 -8.32
C GLU A 61 -15.95 -5.83 -8.79
N VAL A 62 -14.89 -5.25 -8.23
CA VAL A 62 -14.35 -3.96 -8.66
C VAL A 62 -13.14 -4.24 -9.56
N ASP A 63 -13.21 -3.79 -10.81
CA ASP A 63 -12.15 -4.04 -11.79
C ASP A 63 -11.00 -3.04 -11.69
N GLU A 64 -11.30 -1.78 -11.37
CA GLU A 64 -10.32 -0.70 -11.33
C GLU A 64 -9.84 -0.44 -9.90
N TRP A 65 -8.52 -0.46 -9.73
CA TRP A 65 -7.85 -0.27 -8.45
C TRP A 65 -6.73 0.75 -8.58
N LYS A 66 -6.66 1.67 -7.61
CA LYS A 66 -5.69 2.75 -7.59
C LYS A 66 -4.91 2.79 -6.28
N LEU A 67 -3.68 3.26 -6.35
CA LEU A 67 -2.91 3.65 -5.18
C LEU A 67 -2.66 5.16 -5.21
N MET A 68 -3.15 5.86 -4.19
CA MET A 68 -2.98 7.30 -4.01
C MET A 68 -1.78 7.58 -3.11
N PHE A 69 -0.93 8.50 -3.52
CA PHE A 69 0.29 8.86 -2.81
C PHE A 69 0.05 10.14 -2.04
N VAL A 70 0.18 10.09 -0.72
CA VAL A 70 -0.14 11.21 0.19
C VAL A 70 1.15 11.70 0.84
N SER A 71 1.43 13.00 0.71
CA SER A 71 2.57 13.64 1.34
C SER A 71 2.14 14.39 2.59
N THR A 72 2.80 14.05 3.70
CA THR A 72 2.69 14.82 4.95
C THR A 72 3.57 16.06 4.88
N THR A 73 4.71 16.01 4.17
CA THR A 73 5.58 17.16 3.94
C THR A 73 4.88 18.28 3.16
N ASN A 74 4.16 17.94 2.09
CA ASN A 74 3.42 18.90 1.25
C ASN A 74 1.97 19.10 1.70
N ASN A 75 1.53 18.40 2.75
CA ASN A 75 0.16 18.42 3.26
C ASN A 75 -0.91 18.19 2.17
N GLY A 76 -0.76 17.13 1.36
CA GLY A 76 -1.68 16.88 0.25
C GLY A 76 -1.41 15.60 -0.55
N ILE A 77 -2.24 15.37 -1.56
CA ILE A 77 -2.14 14.24 -2.49
C ILE A 77 -1.13 14.60 -3.59
N LEU A 78 -0.16 13.72 -3.83
CA LEU A 78 0.84 13.87 -4.90
C LEU A 78 0.31 13.36 -6.25
N GLY A 79 -0.54 12.34 -6.23
CA GLY A 79 -1.15 11.73 -7.40
C GLY A 79 -1.59 10.29 -7.14
N ASP A 80 -2.15 9.65 -8.17
CA ASP A 80 -2.53 8.26 -8.18
C ASP A 80 -1.98 7.53 -9.41
N ILE A 81 -1.77 6.23 -9.27
CA ILE A 81 -1.51 5.32 -10.40
C ILE A 81 -2.30 4.03 -10.20
N ASP A 82 -2.40 3.22 -11.26
CA ASP A 82 -2.93 1.87 -11.19
C ASP A 82 -2.25 1.06 -10.08
N TYR A 83 -3.06 0.36 -9.29
CA TYR A 83 -2.62 -0.34 -8.09
C TYR A 83 -1.57 -1.41 -8.40
N TYR A 84 -1.81 -2.25 -9.41
CA TYR A 84 -0.91 -3.35 -9.74
C TYR A 84 0.42 -2.83 -10.31
N LYS A 85 0.36 -1.77 -11.12
CA LYS A 85 1.56 -1.04 -11.56
C LYS A 85 2.34 -0.46 -10.37
N ALA A 86 1.65 0.07 -9.37
CA ALA A 86 2.26 0.59 -8.16
C ALA A 86 2.97 -0.50 -7.36
N ILE A 87 2.30 -1.63 -7.11
CA ILE A 87 2.87 -2.77 -6.38
C ILE A 87 4.17 -3.24 -7.02
N ASN A 88 4.20 -3.40 -8.34
CA ASN A 88 5.41 -3.77 -9.07
C ASN A 88 6.59 -2.81 -8.82
N LYS A 89 6.33 -1.50 -8.78
CA LYS A 89 7.35 -0.48 -8.47
C LYS A 89 7.76 -0.49 -6.99
N LEU A 90 6.84 -0.85 -6.10
CA LEU A 90 7.02 -0.85 -4.65
C LEU A 90 7.74 -2.09 -4.13
N MET A 91 7.88 -3.16 -4.92
CA MET A 91 8.55 -4.41 -4.51
C MET A 91 9.95 -4.18 -3.93
N LYS A 92 10.72 -3.20 -4.45
CA LYS A 92 12.05 -2.85 -3.91
C LYS A 92 12.04 -2.23 -2.50
N PHE A 93 10.87 -1.89 -1.99
CA PHE A 93 10.66 -1.27 -0.67
C PHE A 93 9.87 -2.17 0.29
N VAL A 94 9.51 -3.39 -0.16
CA VAL A 94 8.89 -4.39 0.68
C VAL A 94 9.90 -4.87 1.72
N ILE A 95 9.48 -4.92 2.97
CA ILE A 95 10.28 -5.37 4.11
C ILE A 95 9.82 -6.70 4.67
N ASP A 96 8.58 -7.10 4.40
CA ASP A 96 8.01 -8.39 4.77
C ASP A 96 6.75 -8.69 3.94
N GLU A 97 6.27 -9.93 3.96
CA GLU A 97 4.99 -10.32 3.34
C GLU A 97 4.34 -11.49 4.07
N ASN A 98 3.02 -11.60 3.91
CA ASN A 98 2.26 -12.79 4.27
C ASN A 98 1.44 -13.27 3.06
N ASP A 99 0.57 -14.26 3.23
CA ASP A 99 -0.20 -14.85 2.13
C ASP A 99 -1.01 -13.81 1.34
N ASN A 100 -1.56 -12.80 2.01
CA ASN A 100 -2.49 -11.84 1.42
C ASN A 100 -1.88 -10.47 1.18
N ASN A 101 -0.92 -10.04 2.00
CA ASN A 101 -0.44 -8.66 2.04
C ASN A 101 1.08 -8.58 1.93
N ILE A 102 1.55 -7.46 1.38
CA ILE A 102 2.94 -7.01 1.49
C ILE A 102 3.04 -5.92 2.55
N LEU A 103 4.19 -5.84 3.21
CA LEU A 103 4.53 -4.80 4.15
C LEU A 103 5.59 -3.90 3.53
N ILE A 104 5.26 -2.63 3.36
CA ILE A 104 6.14 -1.63 2.77
C ILE A 104 6.62 -0.71 3.88
N ARG A 105 7.93 -0.46 3.96
CA ARG A 105 8.47 0.53 4.92
C ARG A 105 7.94 1.93 4.64
N GLY A 106 8.10 2.83 5.61
CA GLY A 106 7.89 4.26 5.37
C GLY A 106 8.77 4.76 4.20
N LEU A 107 8.13 5.45 3.25
CA LEU A 107 8.77 6.05 2.08
C LEU A 107 8.85 7.56 2.25
N SER A 108 10.00 8.13 1.90
CA SER A 108 10.19 9.58 1.89
C SER A 108 9.44 10.24 0.72
N LEU A 109 9.19 11.56 0.78
CA LEU A 109 8.62 12.32 -0.33
C LEU A 109 9.34 12.06 -1.67
N LYS A 110 10.67 11.98 -1.66
CA LYS A 110 11.46 11.71 -2.87
C LYS A 110 11.12 10.35 -3.47
N GLU A 111 11.05 9.32 -2.62
CA GLU A 111 10.74 7.95 -3.05
C GLU A 111 9.30 7.82 -3.55
N LEU A 112 8.33 8.48 -2.89
CA LEU A 112 6.95 8.54 -3.39
C LEU A 112 6.89 9.15 -4.80
N ASN A 113 7.60 10.26 -5.03
CA ASN A 113 7.70 10.88 -6.35
C ASN A 113 8.41 9.98 -7.38
N GLU A 114 9.40 9.17 -6.97
CA GLU A 114 10.05 8.20 -7.86
C GLU A 114 9.10 7.08 -8.29
N VAL A 115 8.17 6.66 -7.41
CA VAL A 115 7.16 5.65 -7.76
C VAL A 115 6.11 6.23 -8.71
N LEU A 116 5.76 7.51 -8.58
CA LEU A 116 4.79 8.19 -9.44
C LEU A 116 5.28 8.41 -10.88
N LYS A 117 6.59 8.56 -11.09
CA LYS A 117 7.22 8.68 -12.44
C LYS A 117 7.14 7.35 -13.19
#